data_AF-A0A2L0CJ99-F1
#
_entry.id   AF-A0A2L0CJ99-F1
#
_cell.length_a   1.000
_cell.length_b   1.000
_cell.length_c   1.000
_cell.angle_alpha   90.00
_cell.angle_beta   90.00
_cell.angle_gamma   90.00
#
_symmetry.space_group_name_H-M   'P 1'
#
loop_
_entity.id
_entity.type
_entity.pdbx_description
1 polymer ?
#
loop_
_entity_poly.entity_id
_entity_poly.type
_entity_poly.pdbx_seq_one_letter_code
_entity_poly.pdbx_strand_id
1 'polypeptide(L)'
;AYKAMFISYRKHQRGENVDFSELEKNSCMINQAPGAPHLSLLSFHGAFHGRTMATLATTHSKAIHKLDIPSLDWPIAHFPIYKYPLEDNIKENKAEDDKCLAEVEDLIQKYNKKGVPVAGIVIEPIQSEGGDNEASPEFFQRLQKIAKKHGAGFLIDEVQTGAGATGKMWCHEHFNLESPPDIVTFSKKMLIGGFYHSLDQRAQQPYRI
;
A
#
# COMPACT_ATOMS: atom_id res chain seq x y z
N ALA A 1 -10.15 -2.57 -0.74
CA ALA A 1 -8.76 -2.63 -0.25
C ALA A 1 -8.43 -1.52 0.76
N TYR A 2 -8.36 -0.23 0.38
CA TYR A 2 -7.89 0.84 1.30
C TYR A 2 -8.73 0.97 2.57
N LYS A 3 -10.06 0.94 2.44
CA LYS A 3 -10.97 0.89 3.60
C LYS A 3 -10.62 -0.27 4.55
N ALA A 4 -10.32 -1.45 4.04
CA ALA A 4 -10.00 -2.62 4.86
C ALA A 4 -8.73 -2.38 5.69
N MET A 5 -7.67 -1.79 5.11
CA MET A 5 -6.45 -1.43 5.85
C MET A 5 -6.74 -0.40 6.96
N PHE A 6 -7.49 0.66 6.66
CA PHE A 6 -7.86 1.65 7.70
C PHE A 6 -8.70 1.03 8.82
N ILE A 7 -9.63 0.14 8.46
CA ILE A 7 -10.49 -0.56 9.42
C ILE A 7 -9.64 -1.47 10.32
N SER A 8 -8.76 -2.30 9.74
CA SER A 8 -7.86 -3.19 10.49
C SER A 8 -6.93 -2.39 11.39
N TYR A 9 -6.28 -1.35 10.86
CA TYR A 9 -5.40 -0.48 11.63
C TYR A 9 -6.09 0.13 12.85
N ARG A 10 -7.31 0.66 12.66
CA ARG A 10 -8.10 1.22 13.79
C ARG A 10 -8.65 0.15 14.71
N LYS A 11 -8.93 -1.07 14.22
CA LYS A 11 -9.31 -2.20 15.07
C LYS A 11 -8.15 -2.53 16.02
N HIS A 12 -6.93 -2.65 15.50
CA HIS A 12 -5.73 -2.91 16.32
C HIS A 12 -5.47 -1.84 17.38
N GLN A 13 -5.62 -0.57 17.01
CA GLN A 13 -5.47 0.53 17.98
C GLN A 13 -6.56 0.56 19.05
N ARG A 14 -7.81 0.25 18.67
CA ARG A 14 -8.94 0.25 19.60
C ARG A 14 -8.93 -0.98 20.52
N GLY A 15 -8.39 -2.09 20.05
CA GLY A 15 -8.50 -3.41 20.68
C GLY A 15 -9.64 -4.24 20.07
N GLU A 16 -9.55 -5.55 20.25
CA GLU A 16 -10.55 -6.48 19.72
C GLU A 16 -11.85 -6.43 20.53
N ASN A 17 -12.99 -6.61 19.84
CA ASN A 17 -14.33 -6.67 20.44
C ASN A 17 -14.74 -5.40 21.21
N VAL A 18 -14.12 -4.25 20.88
CA VAL A 18 -14.52 -2.94 21.39
C VAL A 18 -15.47 -2.28 20.40
N ASP A 19 -16.68 -1.93 20.86
CA ASP A 19 -17.68 -1.24 20.03
C ASP A 19 -17.36 0.25 19.84
N PHE A 20 -18.01 0.89 18.88
CA PHE A 20 -17.84 2.31 18.59
C PHE A 20 -18.53 3.19 19.63
N SER A 21 -17.83 4.21 20.12
CA SER A 21 -18.40 5.23 20.99
C SER A 21 -19.41 6.13 20.27
N GLU A 22 -20.34 6.75 21.00
CA GLU A 22 -21.26 7.74 20.43
C GLU A 22 -20.53 8.94 19.83
N LEU A 23 -19.39 9.34 20.41
CA LEU A 23 -18.54 10.39 19.85
C LEU A 23 -17.98 9.99 18.48
N GLU A 24 -17.50 8.76 18.31
CA GLU A 24 -17.05 8.24 17.00
C GLU A 24 -18.22 8.22 16.00
N LYS A 25 -19.39 7.73 16.40
CA LYS A 25 -20.58 7.68 15.52
C LYS A 25 -21.02 9.06 15.06
N ASN A 26 -21.04 10.04 15.95
CA ASN A 26 -21.49 11.40 15.62
C ASN A 26 -20.45 12.18 14.80
N SER A 27 -19.16 12.08 15.17
CA SER A 27 -18.09 12.80 14.46
C SER A 27 -17.83 12.26 13.05
N CYS A 28 -17.98 10.95 12.80
CA CYS A 28 -17.75 10.39 11.46
C CYS A 28 -18.75 10.90 10.42
N MET A 29 -20.00 11.18 10.82
CA MET A 29 -21.06 11.68 9.94
C MET A 29 -20.82 13.09 9.40
N ILE A 30 -19.87 13.82 10.00
CA ILE A 30 -19.41 15.14 9.56
C ILE A 30 -17.92 15.15 9.20
N ASN A 31 -17.34 13.97 8.94
CA ASN A 31 -15.94 13.78 8.54
C ASN A 31 -14.91 14.29 9.56
N GLN A 32 -15.20 14.22 10.86
CA GLN A 32 -14.29 14.62 11.93
C GLN A 32 -13.79 13.45 12.77
N ALA A 33 -12.61 13.63 13.37
CA ALA A 33 -12.09 12.72 14.38
C ALA A 33 -12.95 12.77 15.66
N PRO A 34 -13.03 11.66 16.45
CA PRO A 34 -12.33 10.40 16.26
C PRO A 34 -13.00 9.43 15.25
N GLY A 35 -14.22 9.71 14.81
CA GLY A 35 -15.01 8.83 13.96
C GLY A 35 -14.48 8.67 12.52
N ALA A 36 -13.96 9.77 11.97
CA ALA A 36 -13.19 9.80 10.73
C ALA A 36 -11.73 10.18 11.08
N PRO A 37 -10.89 9.20 11.45
CA PRO A 37 -9.54 9.47 11.92
C PRO A 37 -8.63 9.97 10.80
N HIS A 38 -7.65 10.79 11.16
CA HIS A 38 -6.57 11.19 10.26
C HIS A 38 -5.59 10.02 10.09
N LEU A 39 -5.67 9.31 8.96
CA LEU A 39 -4.78 8.21 8.60
C LEU A 39 -4.23 8.43 7.19
N SER A 40 -3.09 7.79 6.92
CA SER A 40 -2.46 7.81 5.61
C SER A 40 -2.17 6.41 5.08
N LEU A 41 -1.97 6.30 3.77
CA LEU A 41 -1.38 5.14 3.12
C LEU A 41 -0.08 5.59 2.45
N LEU A 42 0.96 4.77 2.56
CA LEU A 42 2.23 5.02 1.88
C LEU A 42 2.20 4.36 0.51
N SER A 43 2.54 5.14 -0.53
CA SER A 43 2.73 4.67 -1.90
C SER A 43 4.10 5.08 -2.43
N PHE A 44 4.33 4.89 -3.73
CA PHE A 44 5.63 5.11 -4.35
C PHE A 44 5.57 6.08 -5.54
N HIS A 45 6.64 6.82 -5.76
CA HIS A 45 6.85 7.55 -7.01
C HIS A 45 6.76 6.57 -8.20
N GLY A 46 6.11 6.98 -9.29
CA GLY A 46 5.86 6.13 -10.45
C GLY A 46 4.61 5.22 -10.34
N ALA A 47 4.00 5.07 -9.16
CA ALA A 47 2.91 4.12 -8.96
C ALA A 47 1.60 4.50 -9.71
N PHE A 48 0.77 3.51 -10.03
CA PHE A 48 -0.58 3.71 -10.54
C PHE A 48 -1.59 2.74 -9.90
N HIS A 49 -2.45 3.27 -9.03
CA HIS A 49 -3.45 2.48 -8.30
C HIS A 49 -4.91 2.84 -8.68
N GLY A 50 -5.08 3.77 -9.63
CA GLY A 50 -6.39 4.22 -10.09
C GLY A 50 -6.57 5.73 -10.05
N ARG A 51 -7.80 6.17 -10.35
CA ARG A 51 -8.16 7.58 -10.55
C ARG A 51 -9.32 8.05 -9.66
N THR A 52 -9.84 7.20 -8.78
CA THR A 52 -10.81 7.64 -7.78
C THR A 52 -10.07 8.39 -6.67
N MET A 53 -10.72 9.31 -5.97
CA MET A 53 -10.08 10.23 -5.03
C MET A 53 -8.97 9.63 -4.13
N ALA A 54 -9.24 8.53 -3.43
CA ALA A 54 -8.24 7.89 -2.57
C ALA A 54 -7.14 7.15 -3.35
N THR A 55 -7.47 6.45 -4.44
CA THR A 55 -6.47 5.74 -5.28
C THR A 55 -5.63 6.72 -6.10
N LEU A 56 -6.19 7.89 -6.40
CA LEU A 56 -5.48 8.97 -7.06
C LEU A 56 -4.44 9.60 -6.13
N ALA A 57 -4.70 9.67 -4.82
CA ALA A 57 -3.73 10.15 -3.84
C ALA A 57 -2.45 9.29 -3.85
N THR A 58 -2.59 7.99 -4.04
CA THR A 58 -1.48 7.02 -4.12
C THR A 58 -0.93 6.80 -5.54
N THR A 59 -1.53 7.40 -6.56
CA THR A 59 -1.04 7.34 -7.97
C THR A 59 -0.06 8.47 -8.23
N HIS A 60 1.10 8.17 -8.82
CA HIS A 60 2.20 9.11 -9.14
C HIS A 60 2.87 8.83 -10.49
N SER A 61 2.18 8.15 -11.43
CA SER A 61 2.76 7.78 -12.72
C SER A 61 2.77 8.92 -13.77
N LYS A 62 1.71 9.74 -13.85
CA LYS A 62 1.57 10.79 -14.88
C LYS A 62 0.85 12.02 -14.33
N ALA A 63 1.32 13.23 -14.71
CA ALA A 63 0.74 14.49 -14.24
C ALA A 63 -0.74 14.66 -14.61
N ILE A 64 -1.12 14.30 -15.84
CA ILE A 64 -2.50 14.44 -16.34
C ILE A 64 -3.53 13.63 -15.55
N HIS A 65 -3.10 12.62 -14.79
CA HIS A 65 -4.01 11.89 -13.90
C HIS A 65 -4.46 12.73 -12.70
N LYS A 66 -3.65 13.72 -12.28
CA LYS A 66 -3.80 14.43 -11.00
C LYS A 66 -4.09 15.93 -11.11
N LEU A 67 -3.75 16.57 -12.23
CA LEU A 67 -3.95 18.01 -12.42
C LEU A 67 -5.41 18.40 -12.12
N ASP A 68 -5.59 19.54 -11.43
CA ASP A 68 -6.89 20.14 -11.08
C ASP A 68 -7.78 19.32 -10.12
N ILE A 69 -7.25 18.28 -9.48
CA ILE A 69 -7.99 17.43 -8.53
C ILE A 69 -7.35 17.55 -7.14
N PRO A 70 -8.13 17.79 -6.05
CA PRO A 70 -7.59 17.80 -4.70
C PRO A 70 -6.93 16.45 -4.38
N SER A 71 -6.00 16.42 -3.43
CA SER A 71 -5.34 15.17 -3.04
C SER A 71 -5.20 15.06 -1.53
N LEU A 72 -5.08 13.82 -1.07
CA LEU A 72 -4.79 13.53 0.33
C LEU A 72 -3.28 13.66 0.53
N ASP A 73 -2.89 14.34 1.61
CA ASP A 73 -1.49 14.53 1.98
C ASP A 73 -0.95 13.26 2.64
N TRP A 74 -0.56 12.30 1.80
CA TRP A 74 -0.10 10.96 2.16
C TRP A 74 1.37 10.76 1.74
N PRO A 75 2.15 9.91 2.45
CA PRO A 75 3.57 9.72 2.16
C PRO A 75 3.81 9.02 0.83
N ILE A 76 4.86 9.45 0.15
CA ILE A 76 5.31 8.89 -1.13
C ILE A 76 6.80 8.59 -0.96
N ALA A 77 7.18 7.31 -1.08
CA ALA A 77 8.58 6.88 -1.07
C ALA A 77 9.10 6.67 -2.50
N HIS A 78 10.41 6.56 -2.67
CA HIS A 78 10.98 6.15 -3.95
C HIS A 78 10.89 4.63 -4.12
N PHE A 79 10.46 4.20 -5.30
CA PHE A 79 10.61 2.81 -5.75
C PHE A 79 12.04 2.62 -6.27
N PRO A 80 12.69 1.46 -6.07
CA PRO A 80 14.05 1.23 -6.53
C PRO A 80 14.20 1.45 -8.04
N ILE A 81 15.30 2.09 -8.45
CA ILE A 81 15.68 2.24 -9.86
C ILE A 81 16.97 1.46 -10.09
N TYR A 82 16.87 0.32 -10.78
CA TYR A 82 18.02 -0.55 -10.99
C TYR A 82 18.86 -0.16 -12.20
N LYS A 83 20.16 -0.43 -12.06
CA LYS A 83 21.14 -0.40 -13.15
C LYS A 83 21.25 -1.78 -13.78
N TYR A 84 21.33 -1.79 -15.10
CA TYR A 84 21.45 -2.98 -15.92
C TYR A 84 22.79 -3.00 -16.66
N PRO A 85 23.37 -4.18 -16.95
CA PRO A 85 22.90 -5.53 -16.58
C PRO A 85 22.89 -5.77 -15.06
N LEU A 86 21.94 -6.56 -14.55
CA LEU A 86 21.73 -6.72 -13.10
C LEU A 86 22.91 -7.42 -12.42
N GLU A 87 23.48 -8.39 -13.10
CA GLU A 87 24.65 -9.18 -12.71
C GLU A 87 25.90 -8.34 -12.49
N ASP A 88 26.04 -7.24 -13.23
CA ASP A 88 27.18 -6.34 -13.16
C ASP A 88 27.00 -5.24 -12.09
N ASN A 89 25.76 -5.02 -11.63
CA ASN A 89 25.39 -3.88 -10.76
C ASN A 89 24.77 -4.32 -9.41
N ILE A 90 25.09 -5.54 -8.95
CA ILE A 90 24.50 -6.14 -7.73
C ILE A 90 24.67 -5.21 -6.51
N LYS A 91 25.85 -4.61 -6.34
CA LYS A 91 26.16 -3.77 -5.19
C LYS A 91 25.37 -2.47 -5.22
N GLU A 92 25.30 -1.82 -6.38
CA GLU A 92 24.58 -0.59 -6.62
C GLU A 92 23.09 -0.78 -6.41
N ASN A 93 22.52 -1.86 -6.95
CA ASN A 93 21.10 -2.16 -6.83
C ASN A 93 20.72 -2.53 -5.38
N LYS A 94 21.59 -3.24 -4.65
CA LYS A 94 21.39 -3.50 -3.21
C LYS A 94 21.41 -2.19 -2.40
N ALA A 95 22.31 -1.28 -2.71
CA ALA A 95 22.36 0.02 -2.05
C ALA A 95 21.13 0.90 -2.36
N GLU A 96 20.57 0.80 -3.57
CA GLU A 96 19.32 1.47 -3.91
C GLU A 96 18.12 0.88 -3.14
N ASP A 97 18.05 -0.45 -3.01
CA ASP A 97 17.05 -1.11 -2.15
C ASP A 97 17.15 -0.61 -0.70
N ASP A 98 18.36 -0.59 -0.13
CA ASP A 98 18.61 -0.12 1.23
C ASP A 98 18.13 1.32 1.44
N LYS A 99 18.44 2.19 0.49
CA LYS A 99 18.05 3.61 0.52
C LYS A 99 16.54 3.78 0.44
N CYS A 100 15.86 3.11 -0.49
CA CYS A 100 14.41 3.18 -0.63
C CYS A 100 13.70 2.64 0.61
N LEU A 101 14.16 1.53 1.18
CA LEU A 101 13.58 0.95 2.40
C LEU A 101 13.78 1.84 3.63
N ALA A 102 14.94 2.49 3.75
CA ALA A 102 15.20 3.47 4.81
C ALA A 102 14.23 4.66 4.72
N GLU A 103 14.01 5.19 3.51
CA GLU A 103 13.05 6.27 3.28
C GLU A 103 11.61 5.87 3.67
N VAL A 104 11.18 4.65 3.35
CA VAL A 104 9.87 4.14 3.77
C VAL A 104 9.73 4.20 5.29
N GLU A 105 10.73 3.71 6.03
CA GLU A 105 10.69 3.73 7.50
C GLU A 105 10.72 5.17 8.06
N ASP A 106 11.51 6.06 7.48
CA ASP A 106 11.56 7.48 7.86
C ASP A 106 10.22 8.19 7.63
N LEU A 107 9.56 7.92 6.50
CA LEU A 107 8.25 8.48 6.17
C LEU A 107 7.17 7.99 7.13
N ILE A 108 7.16 6.70 7.48
CA ILE A 108 6.23 6.16 8.49
C ILE A 108 6.39 6.90 9.82
N GLN A 109 7.62 7.08 10.29
CA GLN A 109 7.90 7.80 11.54
C GLN A 109 7.51 9.28 11.46
N LYS A 110 7.82 9.95 10.34
CA LYS A 110 7.48 11.36 10.10
C LYS A 110 5.97 11.58 10.15
N TYR A 111 5.20 10.71 9.48
CA TYR A 111 3.74 10.81 9.45
C TYR A 111 3.07 10.44 10.77
N ASN A 112 3.66 9.51 11.53
CA ASN A 112 3.24 9.24 12.90
C ASN A 112 3.40 10.49 13.79
N LYS A 113 4.56 11.17 13.72
CA LYS A 113 4.80 12.44 14.47
C LYS A 113 3.88 13.58 14.01
N LYS A 114 3.44 13.58 12.75
CA LYS A 114 2.48 14.54 12.20
C LYS A 114 1.04 14.32 12.67
N GLY A 115 0.74 13.19 13.32
CA GLY A 115 -0.62 12.83 13.74
C GLY A 115 -1.48 12.26 12.62
N VAL A 116 -0.87 11.82 11.52
CA VAL A 116 -1.56 11.17 10.38
C VAL A 116 -0.87 9.84 10.06
N PRO A 117 -0.87 8.87 11.01
CA PRO A 117 -0.04 7.67 10.91
C PRO A 117 -0.37 6.83 9.68
N VAL A 118 0.65 6.09 9.21
CA VAL A 118 0.55 5.21 8.04
C VAL A 118 -0.15 3.91 8.43
N ALA A 119 -1.36 3.71 7.92
CA ALA A 119 -2.16 2.52 8.18
C ALA A 119 -1.82 1.34 7.26
N GLY A 120 -1.14 1.60 6.14
CA GLY A 120 -0.77 0.57 5.18
C GLY A 120 0.19 1.08 4.11
N ILE A 121 0.89 0.13 3.48
CA ILE A 121 1.78 0.33 2.33
C ILE A 121 1.09 -0.28 1.11
N VAL A 122 1.05 0.48 0.01
CA VAL A 122 0.46 0.07 -1.27
C VAL A 122 1.57 0.03 -2.32
N ILE A 123 1.78 -1.11 -2.96
CA ILE A 123 2.85 -1.28 -3.93
C ILE A 123 2.45 -2.23 -5.07
N GLU A 124 2.86 -1.91 -6.31
CA GLU A 124 2.78 -2.85 -7.45
C GLU A 124 4.01 -3.78 -7.42
N PRO A 125 3.89 -5.09 -7.74
CA PRO A 125 5.06 -5.97 -7.91
C PRO A 125 6.04 -5.46 -8.97
N ILE A 126 5.50 -4.88 -10.03
CA ILE A 126 6.21 -4.23 -11.14
C ILE A 126 5.39 -2.99 -11.49
N GLN A 127 6.00 -1.80 -11.50
CA GLN A 127 5.29 -0.56 -11.80
C GLN A 127 5.07 -0.42 -13.31
N SER A 128 3.98 -0.96 -13.86
CA SER A 128 3.83 -0.97 -15.33
C SER A 128 3.58 0.42 -15.91
N GLU A 129 2.60 1.18 -15.38
CA GLU A 129 2.33 2.54 -15.88
C GLU A 129 3.45 3.54 -15.55
N GLY A 130 4.26 3.21 -14.54
CA GLY A 130 5.42 3.99 -14.10
C GLY A 130 6.67 3.80 -14.94
N GLY A 131 6.67 2.85 -15.89
CA GLY A 131 7.79 2.58 -16.78
C GLY A 131 8.38 1.17 -16.66
N ASP A 132 7.58 0.17 -16.27
CA ASP A 132 8.02 -1.22 -16.07
C ASP A 132 9.19 -1.35 -15.07
N ASN A 133 9.13 -0.59 -13.97
CA ASN A 133 10.16 -0.65 -12.94
C ASN A 133 10.01 -1.93 -12.09
N GLU A 134 11.11 -2.65 -11.90
CA GLU A 134 11.20 -3.89 -11.13
C GLU A 134 12.01 -3.69 -9.85
N ALA A 135 11.69 -4.48 -8.82
CA ALA A 135 12.49 -4.56 -7.59
C ALA A 135 12.75 -6.02 -7.21
N SER A 136 13.81 -6.24 -6.45
CA SER A 136 14.28 -7.57 -6.06
C SER A 136 13.30 -8.27 -5.11
N PRO A 137 13.26 -9.61 -5.08
CA PRO A 137 12.57 -10.34 -4.02
C PRO A 137 12.97 -9.90 -2.60
N GLU A 138 14.26 -9.60 -2.40
CA GLU A 138 14.79 -9.13 -1.10
C GLU A 138 14.15 -7.80 -0.69
N PHE A 139 13.95 -6.87 -1.63
CA PHE A 139 13.25 -5.61 -1.38
C PHE A 139 11.83 -5.84 -0.84
N PHE A 140 11.02 -6.65 -1.52
CA PHE A 140 9.64 -6.92 -1.10
C PHE A 140 9.56 -7.66 0.26
N GLN A 141 10.47 -8.60 0.51
CA GLN A 141 10.55 -9.28 1.82
C GLN A 141 10.86 -8.29 2.94
N ARG A 142 11.81 -7.38 2.74
CA ARG A 142 12.16 -6.36 3.74
C ARG A 142 11.07 -5.31 3.90
N LEU A 143 10.40 -4.93 2.82
CA LEU A 143 9.25 -4.02 2.86
C LEU A 143 8.09 -4.63 3.67
N GLN A 144 7.79 -5.92 3.50
CA GLN A 144 6.81 -6.63 4.31
C GLN A 144 7.18 -6.63 5.80
N LYS A 145 8.47 -6.82 6.12
CA LYS A 145 8.96 -6.74 7.50
C LYS A 145 8.80 -5.34 8.09
N ILE A 146 9.04 -4.29 7.32
CA ILE A 146 8.81 -2.90 7.73
C ILE A 146 7.31 -2.68 8.00
N ALA A 147 6.43 -3.08 7.09
CA ALA A 147 4.98 -2.97 7.28
C ALA A 147 4.54 -3.63 8.59
N LYS A 148 4.95 -4.88 8.82
CA LYS A 148 4.66 -5.65 10.03
C LYS A 148 5.22 -4.99 11.30
N LYS A 149 6.47 -4.48 11.26
CA LYS A 149 7.11 -3.79 12.39
C LYS A 149 6.30 -2.59 12.87
N HIS A 150 5.67 -1.85 11.96
CA HIS A 150 4.90 -0.64 12.26
C HIS A 150 3.39 -0.88 12.37
N GLY A 151 2.93 -2.14 12.29
CA GLY A 151 1.51 -2.48 12.32
C GLY A 151 0.72 -1.92 11.12
N ALA A 152 1.41 -1.63 10.02
CA ALA A 152 0.81 -1.17 8.77
C ALA A 152 0.45 -2.38 7.90
N GLY A 153 -0.72 -2.35 7.25
CA GLY A 153 -1.10 -3.40 6.30
C GLY A 153 -0.22 -3.42 5.06
N PHE A 154 0.06 -4.61 4.52
CA PHE A 154 0.86 -4.78 3.30
C PHE A 154 0.00 -5.17 2.10
N LEU A 155 -0.26 -4.21 1.20
CA LEU A 155 -1.09 -4.40 0.00
C LEU A 155 -0.20 -4.50 -1.24
N ILE A 156 -0.35 -5.61 -1.96
CA ILE A 156 0.26 -5.80 -3.28
C ILE A 156 -0.80 -5.61 -4.38
N ASP A 157 -0.56 -4.63 -5.26
CA ASP A 157 -1.47 -4.31 -6.36
C ASP A 157 -1.13 -5.09 -7.63
N GLU A 158 -1.86 -6.19 -7.83
CA GLU A 158 -1.68 -7.12 -8.94
C GLU A 158 -2.70 -6.92 -10.06
N VAL A 159 -3.31 -5.73 -10.14
CA VAL A 159 -4.22 -5.37 -11.24
C VAL A 159 -3.56 -5.57 -12.61
N GLN A 160 -2.25 -5.29 -12.75
CA GLN A 160 -1.52 -5.45 -14.01
C GLN A 160 -0.78 -6.79 -14.11
N THR A 161 -0.10 -7.17 -13.03
CA THR A 161 0.85 -8.29 -12.99
C THR A 161 0.22 -9.64 -12.68
N GLY A 162 -1.01 -9.64 -12.13
CA GLY A 162 -1.73 -10.86 -11.82
C GLY A 162 -2.31 -11.56 -13.06
N ALA A 163 -2.95 -12.69 -12.81
CA ALA A 163 -3.58 -13.56 -13.82
C ALA A 163 -2.62 -14.03 -14.91
N GLY A 164 -1.45 -14.53 -14.51
CA GLY A 164 -0.52 -15.22 -15.42
C GLY A 164 0.51 -14.35 -16.12
N ALA A 165 0.48 -13.02 -15.93
CA ALA A 165 1.30 -12.11 -16.74
C ALA A 165 2.83 -12.31 -16.58
N THR A 166 3.26 -12.86 -15.45
CA THR A 166 4.67 -13.08 -15.10
C THR A 166 5.05 -14.57 -15.07
N GLY A 167 4.24 -15.43 -15.67
CA GLY A 167 4.44 -16.89 -15.67
C GLY A 167 3.95 -17.62 -14.40
N LYS A 168 3.48 -16.87 -13.39
CA LYS A 168 2.73 -17.38 -12.23
C LYS A 168 1.35 -16.73 -12.15
N MET A 169 0.44 -17.29 -11.37
CA MET A 169 -0.92 -16.73 -11.22
C MET A 169 -0.83 -15.31 -10.64
N TRP A 170 0.03 -15.12 -9.64
CA TRP A 170 0.32 -13.84 -9.01
C TRP A 170 1.83 -13.57 -9.04
N CYS A 171 2.25 -12.35 -9.36
CA CYS A 171 3.66 -11.98 -9.44
C CYS A 171 4.36 -12.08 -8.07
N HIS A 172 3.67 -11.77 -6.97
CA HIS A 172 4.26 -11.86 -5.64
C HIS A 172 4.71 -13.28 -5.25
N GLU A 173 4.23 -14.32 -5.94
CA GLU A 173 4.70 -15.70 -5.78
C GLU A 173 6.17 -15.89 -6.18
N HIS A 174 6.79 -14.91 -6.86
CA HIS A 174 8.22 -14.90 -7.15
C HIS A 174 9.05 -14.35 -5.99
N PHE A 175 8.44 -13.64 -5.04
CA PHE A 175 9.16 -12.90 -4.00
C PHE A 175 9.50 -13.72 -2.77
N ASN A 176 8.94 -14.93 -2.61
CA ASN A 176 9.16 -15.79 -1.45
C ASN A 176 8.97 -15.03 -0.12
N LEU A 177 7.86 -14.30 -0.01
CA LEU A 177 7.52 -13.54 1.19
C LEU A 177 7.41 -14.45 2.42
N GLU A 178 7.75 -13.93 3.60
CA GLU A 178 7.71 -14.69 4.85
C GLU A 178 6.28 -15.10 5.22
N SER A 179 5.31 -14.25 4.88
CA SER A 179 3.88 -14.54 4.95
C SER A 179 3.17 -14.06 3.68
N PRO A 180 1.94 -14.52 3.40
CA PRO A 180 1.13 -13.93 2.35
C PRO A 180 0.96 -12.40 2.55
N PRO A 181 0.78 -11.62 1.47
CA PRO A 181 0.37 -10.23 1.58
C PRO A 181 -0.94 -10.10 2.36
N ASP A 182 -1.13 -8.99 3.07
CA ASP A 182 -2.37 -8.74 3.81
C ASP A 182 -3.55 -8.53 2.87
N ILE A 183 -3.30 -7.87 1.74
CA ILE A 183 -4.29 -7.62 0.70
C ILE A 183 -3.63 -7.77 -0.67
N VAL A 184 -4.35 -8.40 -1.60
CA VAL A 184 -3.98 -8.38 -3.02
C VAL A 184 -5.16 -7.89 -3.83
N THR A 185 -4.95 -6.86 -4.65
CA THR A 185 -5.95 -6.34 -5.60
C THR A 185 -5.76 -6.97 -6.98
N PHE A 186 -6.86 -7.19 -7.69
CA PHE A 186 -6.86 -7.73 -9.04
C PHE A 186 -7.95 -7.08 -9.89
N SER A 187 -7.73 -6.99 -11.20
CA SER A 187 -8.72 -6.53 -12.19
C SER A 187 -8.28 -6.91 -13.61
N LYS A 188 -8.49 -6.03 -14.59
CA LYS A 188 -8.02 -6.13 -15.99
C LYS A 188 -8.29 -7.50 -16.60
N LYS A 189 -7.29 -8.38 -16.65
CA LYS A 189 -7.36 -9.72 -17.24
C LYS A 189 -8.47 -10.59 -16.62
N MET A 190 -8.81 -10.33 -15.36
CA MET A 190 -9.87 -11.03 -14.64
C MET A 190 -11.27 -10.51 -14.96
N LEU A 191 -11.42 -9.46 -15.80
CA LEU A 191 -12.65 -8.76 -16.19
C LEU A 191 -13.41 -8.06 -15.05
N ILE A 192 -13.32 -8.59 -13.82
CA ILE A 192 -13.87 -8.01 -12.60
C ILE A 192 -12.75 -7.42 -11.74
N GLY A 193 -12.99 -6.25 -11.16
CA GLY A 193 -12.11 -5.66 -10.14
C GLY A 193 -12.47 -6.16 -8.75
N GLY A 194 -11.48 -6.56 -7.96
CA GLY A 194 -11.69 -7.06 -6.61
C GLY A 194 -10.40 -7.08 -5.78
N PHE A 195 -10.52 -7.59 -4.56
CA PHE A 195 -9.38 -7.89 -3.71
C PHE A 195 -9.71 -9.07 -2.80
N TYR A 196 -8.69 -9.83 -2.44
CA TYR A 196 -8.75 -10.77 -1.32
C TYR A 196 -7.83 -10.29 -0.22
N HIS A 197 -8.07 -10.75 1.01
CA HIS A 197 -7.40 -10.22 2.19
C HIS A 197 -7.16 -11.31 3.24
N SER A 198 -6.13 -11.12 4.07
CA SER A 198 -5.88 -11.96 5.25
C SER A 198 -7.01 -11.83 6.27
N LEU A 199 -7.14 -12.79 7.20
CA LEU A 199 -8.21 -12.74 8.21
C LEU A 199 -8.13 -11.47 9.08
N ASP A 200 -6.93 -10.93 9.28
CA ASP A 200 -6.69 -9.73 10.05
C ASP A 200 -7.29 -8.46 9.41
N GLN A 201 -7.38 -8.44 8.08
CA GLN A 201 -7.94 -7.34 7.31
C GLN A 201 -9.48 -7.39 7.19
N ARG A 202 -10.13 -8.42 7.76
CA ARG A 202 -11.58 -8.60 7.67
C ARG A 202 -12.31 -7.60 8.57
N ALA A 203 -13.19 -6.78 7.99
CA ALA A 203 -14.12 -5.97 8.78
C ALA A 203 -15.08 -6.88 9.57
N GLN A 204 -15.24 -6.63 10.87
CA GLN A 204 -16.10 -7.45 11.74
C GLN A 204 -17.59 -7.12 11.58
N GLN A 205 -17.91 -5.85 11.31
CA GLN A 205 -19.27 -5.36 11.21
C GLN A 205 -19.78 -5.38 9.75
N PRO A 206 -21.10 -5.63 9.53
CA PRO A 206 -21.70 -5.53 8.20
C PRO A 206 -21.67 -4.10 7.64
N TYR A 207 -21.83 -3.96 6.32
CA TYR A 207 -21.88 -2.69 5.57
C TYR A 207 -20.60 -1.83 5.61
N ARG A 208 -19.46 -2.41 5.97
CA ARG A 208 -18.19 -1.67 6.12
C ARG A 208 -17.36 -1.57 4.85
N ILE A 209 -17.49 -2.50 3.90
CA ILE A 209 -16.70 -2.55 2.66
C ILE A 209 -17.57 -2.15 1.49
#